data_AF-A0A7V8XJP1-F1
#
_entry.id   AF-A0A7V8XJP1-F1
#
_cell.length_a   1.000
_cell.length_b   1.000
_cell.length_c   1.000
_cell.angle_alpha   90.00
_cell.angle_beta   90.00
_cell.angle_gamma   90.00
#
_symmetry.space_group_name_H-M   'P 1'
#
loop_
_entity.id
_entity.type
_entity.pdbx_description
1 polymer ?
#
loop_
_entity_poly.entity_id
_entity_poly.type
_entity_poly.pdbx_seq_one_letter_code
_entity_poly.pdbx_strand_id
1 'polypeptide(L)'
;MATDLPSEILEVADAKLDLPRLGGMARPNGVVIVSERFWAFATSAGDLYEGTMPTRRTRVGRIPLVRGLLQLASSVTPLARGRGVARGRERLFLLAAFAASFSVVALPARLELPAGLVLTVVLLAWLFRGGTLRLHGAEHRAIAAAEQRRLQAAWSGTARPSRFSPRCGTNFAALALPVTVAAERLWPVAGASTAASLFVAVLALAVTMELWKAVQHPSGLLRGLLLPGLALQRLTTREPELADTRVALTAVASVLRRELA
;
A
#
# COMPACT_ATOMS: atom_id res chain seq x y z
N MET A 1 6.23 2.16 -33.57
CA MET A 1 5.23 3.25 -33.54
C MET A 1 4.43 3.20 -32.22
N ALA A 2 5.11 3.23 -31.06
CA ALA A 2 4.49 3.00 -29.74
C ALA A 2 5.06 3.92 -28.64
N THR A 3 5.54 5.11 -29.00
CA THR A 3 6.32 5.96 -28.09
C THR A 3 5.59 7.21 -27.56
N ASP A 4 4.41 7.58 -28.07
CA ASP A 4 3.74 8.82 -27.61
C ASP A 4 2.43 8.64 -26.82
N LEU A 5 1.84 7.44 -26.82
CA LEU A 5 0.57 7.19 -26.10
C LEU A 5 0.61 7.51 -24.60
N PRO A 6 1.70 7.23 -23.86
CA PRO A 6 1.80 7.66 -22.46
C PRO A 6 1.93 9.19 -22.35
N SER A 7 2.72 9.83 -23.21
CA SER A 7 2.99 11.27 -23.10
C SER A 7 1.72 12.11 -23.31
N GLU A 8 0.95 11.81 -24.35
CA GLU A 8 -0.25 12.56 -24.69
C GLU A 8 -1.31 12.50 -23.58
N ILE A 9 -1.56 11.30 -23.01
CA ILE A 9 -2.57 11.17 -21.94
C ILE A 9 -2.13 11.85 -20.64
N LEU A 10 -0.82 11.88 -20.36
CA LEU A 10 -0.29 12.58 -19.18
C LEU A 10 -0.44 14.10 -19.32
N GLU A 11 -0.23 14.64 -20.52
CA GLU A 11 -0.46 16.06 -20.82
C GLU A 11 -1.95 16.44 -20.69
N VAL A 12 -2.84 15.63 -21.29
CA VAL A 12 -4.29 15.81 -21.15
C VAL A 12 -4.71 15.75 -19.68
N ALA A 13 -4.14 14.83 -18.89
CA ALA A 13 -4.42 14.70 -17.47
C ALA A 13 -3.93 15.89 -16.64
N ASP A 14 -2.74 16.43 -16.94
CA ASP A 14 -2.21 17.62 -16.26
C ASP A 14 -3.11 18.85 -16.47
N ALA A 15 -3.80 18.95 -17.61
CA ALA A 15 -4.74 20.04 -17.92
C ALA A 15 -6.13 19.91 -17.26
N LYS A 16 -6.50 18.76 -16.68
CA LYS A 16 -7.82 18.58 -16.03
C LYS A 16 -7.88 19.29 -14.67
N LEU A 17 -9.06 19.76 -14.28
CA LEU A 17 -9.27 20.35 -12.94
C LEU A 17 -9.28 19.31 -11.83
N ASP A 18 -9.90 18.15 -12.07
CA ASP A 18 -10.00 17.05 -11.12
C ASP A 18 -9.50 15.74 -11.74
N LEU A 19 -8.87 14.90 -10.93
CA LEU A 19 -8.42 13.56 -11.33
C LEU A 19 -8.97 12.54 -10.35
N PRO A 20 -9.25 11.31 -10.82
CA PRO A 20 -9.64 10.23 -9.94
C PRO A 20 -8.56 10.03 -8.87
N ARG A 21 -8.99 9.69 -7.65
CA ARG A 21 -8.07 9.40 -6.57
C ARG A 21 -7.26 8.14 -6.92
N LEU A 22 -5.97 8.31 -7.14
CA LEU A 22 -5.06 7.22 -7.41
C LEU A 22 -4.49 6.64 -6.11
N GLY A 23 -4.34 5.32 -6.11
CA GLY A 23 -3.52 4.56 -5.17
C GLY A 23 -2.59 3.61 -5.93
N GLY A 24 -1.69 2.94 -5.23
CA GLY A 24 -0.76 2.03 -5.87
C GLY A 24 -0.18 0.97 -4.94
N MET A 25 0.58 0.07 -5.54
CA MET A 25 1.39 -0.91 -4.84
C MET A 25 2.60 -1.25 -5.69
N ALA A 26 3.80 -1.04 -5.16
CA ALA A 26 5.01 -1.55 -5.77
C ALA A 26 5.17 -3.06 -5.60
N ARG A 27 5.68 -3.68 -6.65
CA ARG A 27 6.04 -5.10 -6.71
C ARG A 27 7.49 -5.25 -7.13
N PRO A 28 8.13 -6.39 -6.87
CA PRO A 28 9.54 -6.59 -7.20
C PRO A 28 9.89 -6.46 -8.69
N ASN A 29 8.89 -6.55 -9.56
CA ASN A 29 9.04 -6.51 -11.02
C ASN A 29 8.17 -5.42 -11.68
N GLY A 30 7.58 -4.49 -10.93
CA GLY A 30 6.71 -3.47 -11.52
C GLY A 30 5.92 -2.64 -10.49
N VAL A 31 4.99 -1.83 -11.01
CA VAL A 31 4.13 -0.96 -10.20
C VAL A 31 2.68 -1.17 -10.60
N VAL A 32 1.83 -1.40 -9.61
CA VAL A 32 0.37 -1.42 -9.76
C VAL A 32 -0.15 -0.04 -9.40
N ILE A 33 -1.02 0.52 -10.24
CA ILE A 33 -1.79 1.73 -9.97
C ILE A 33 -3.28 1.39 -10.05
N VAL A 34 -4.07 1.95 -9.15
CA VAL A 34 -5.51 1.73 -9.06
C VAL A 34 -6.26 3.05 -8.91
N SER A 35 -7.45 3.10 -9.48
CA SER A 35 -8.50 4.08 -9.18
C SER A 35 -9.70 3.38 -8.53
N GLU A 36 -10.82 4.09 -8.37
CA GLU A 36 -12.07 3.49 -7.91
C GLU A 36 -12.64 2.46 -8.89
N ARG A 37 -12.35 2.61 -10.19
CA ARG A 37 -12.99 1.83 -11.26
C ARG A 37 -12.03 0.94 -12.03
N PHE A 38 -10.74 1.27 -12.06
CA PHE A 38 -9.77 0.59 -12.91
C PHE A 38 -8.46 0.31 -12.17
N TRP A 39 -7.69 -0.63 -12.68
CA TRP A 39 -6.33 -0.91 -12.25
C TRP A 39 -5.43 -1.18 -13.44
N ALA A 40 -4.14 -0.88 -13.29
CA ALA A 40 -3.10 -1.22 -14.24
C ALA A 40 -1.84 -1.69 -13.50
N PHE A 41 -1.11 -2.63 -14.08
CA PHE A 41 0.16 -3.14 -13.62
C PHE A 41 1.18 -3.04 -14.75
N ALA A 42 2.15 -2.14 -14.60
CA ALA A 42 3.25 -1.98 -15.52
C ALA A 42 4.48 -2.69 -14.94
N THR A 43 5.11 -3.56 -15.73
CA THR A 43 6.31 -4.28 -15.33
C THR A 43 7.58 -3.55 -15.78
N SER A 44 8.69 -3.78 -15.07
CA SER A 44 10.01 -3.31 -15.49
C SER A 44 10.49 -3.95 -16.81
N ALA A 45 9.84 -5.03 -17.26
CA ALA A 45 10.12 -5.68 -18.54
C ALA A 45 9.37 -5.03 -19.72
N GLY A 46 8.45 -4.10 -19.45
CA GLY A 46 7.65 -3.41 -20.47
C GLY A 46 6.23 -3.96 -20.65
N ASP A 47 5.87 -5.07 -20.01
CA ASP A 47 4.50 -5.58 -20.05
C ASP A 47 3.54 -4.65 -19.29
N LEU A 48 2.34 -4.46 -19.84
CA LEU A 48 1.25 -3.71 -19.22
C LEU A 48 0.00 -4.59 -19.15
N TYR A 49 -0.53 -4.75 -17.94
CA TYR A 49 -1.78 -5.44 -17.68
C TYR A 49 -2.79 -4.47 -17.10
N GLU A 50 -4.04 -4.49 -17.55
CA GLU A 50 -5.07 -3.57 -17.07
C GLU A 50 -6.41 -4.29 -16.91
N GLY A 51 -7.28 -3.74 -16.06
CA GLY A 51 -8.58 -4.34 -15.78
C GLY A 51 -9.51 -3.41 -15.00
N THR A 52 -10.74 -3.86 -14.79
CA THR A 52 -11.72 -3.13 -13.97
C THR A 52 -11.60 -3.54 -12.51
N MET A 53 -11.83 -2.60 -11.60
CA MET A 53 -11.94 -2.88 -10.18
C MET A 53 -13.28 -3.56 -9.90
N PRO A 54 -13.31 -4.64 -9.08
CA PRO A 54 -14.56 -5.26 -8.67
C PRO A 54 -15.35 -4.28 -7.79
N THR A 55 -16.55 -3.93 -8.23
CA THR A 55 -17.45 -3.03 -7.49
C THR A 55 -18.00 -3.76 -6.26
N ARG A 56 -17.53 -3.41 -5.05
CA ARG A 56 -18.06 -3.96 -3.81
C ARG A 56 -18.71 -2.87 -2.96
N ARG A 57 -19.93 -2.47 -3.32
CA ARG A 57 -20.78 -1.61 -2.47
C ARG A 57 -21.52 -2.47 -1.45
N THR A 58 -20.98 -2.62 -0.25
CA THR A 58 -21.69 -3.22 0.89
C THR A 58 -22.13 -2.12 1.86
N ARG A 59 -23.41 -2.10 2.27
CA ARG A 59 -23.95 -1.13 3.26
C ARG A 59 -23.16 -1.10 4.57
N VAL A 60 -22.56 -2.22 4.95
CA VAL A 60 -21.68 -2.39 6.14
C VAL A 60 -20.40 -1.54 6.07
N GLY A 61 -19.96 -1.12 4.87
CA GLY A 61 -18.79 -0.26 4.69
C GLY A 61 -18.95 1.18 5.19
N ARG A 62 -20.13 1.55 5.73
CA ARG A 62 -20.40 2.86 6.33
C ARG A 62 -20.19 2.92 7.83
N ILE A 63 -20.12 1.77 8.51
CA ILE A 63 -19.99 1.71 9.98
C ILE A 63 -18.53 2.02 10.37
N PRO A 64 -18.27 3.01 11.25
CA PRO A 64 -16.94 3.28 11.78
C PRO A 64 -16.32 2.03 12.41
N LEU A 65 -14.98 1.91 12.40
CA LEU A 65 -14.22 0.74 12.87
C LEU A 65 -14.39 -0.51 12.00
N VAL A 66 -15.62 -0.86 11.61
CA VAL A 66 -15.92 -2.01 10.74
C VAL A 66 -15.46 -1.75 9.30
N ARG A 67 -15.69 -0.54 8.79
CA ARG A 67 -15.27 -0.16 7.42
C ARG A 67 -13.76 -0.29 7.20
N GLY A 68 -12.96 0.00 8.23
CA GLY A 68 -11.50 -0.13 8.20
C GLY A 68 -11.07 -1.60 8.14
N LEU A 69 -11.67 -2.43 8.99
CA LEU A 69 -11.41 -3.88 8.98
C LEU A 69 -11.83 -4.54 7.66
N LEU A 70 -12.98 -4.15 7.08
CA LEU A 70 -13.40 -4.64 5.77
C LEU A 70 -12.42 -4.25 4.67
N GLN A 71 -11.89 -3.03 4.72
CA GLN A 71 -10.87 -2.55 3.79
C GLN A 71 -9.58 -3.37 3.91
N LEU A 72 -9.11 -3.64 5.13
CA LEU A 72 -7.96 -4.50 5.39
C LEU A 72 -8.20 -5.95 4.94
N ALA A 73 -9.36 -6.53 5.24
CA ALA A 73 -9.70 -7.88 4.79
C ALA A 73 -9.76 -7.98 3.25
N SER A 74 -10.21 -6.91 2.59
CA SER A 74 -10.27 -6.86 1.13
C SER A 74 -8.89 -6.83 0.48
N SER A 75 -7.86 -6.29 1.15
CA SER A 75 -6.48 -6.28 0.61
C SER A 75 -5.83 -7.67 0.65
N VAL A 76 -6.28 -8.55 1.55
CA VAL A 76 -5.82 -9.96 1.65
C VAL A 76 -6.56 -10.87 0.65
N THR A 77 -7.77 -10.50 0.24
CA THR A 77 -8.63 -11.33 -0.62
C THR A 77 -7.98 -11.74 -1.97
N PRO A 78 -7.20 -10.88 -2.66
CA PRO A 78 -6.47 -11.27 -3.87
C PRO A 78 -5.49 -12.43 -3.66
N LEU A 79 -4.89 -12.57 -2.46
CA LEU A 79 -4.01 -13.70 -2.12
C LEU A 79 -4.78 -15.03 -2.09
N ALA A 80 -6.08 -14.99 -1.79
CA ALA A 80 -6.94 -16.16 -1.74
C ALA A 80 -7.57 -16.52 -3.10
N ARG A 81 -7.89 -15.52 -3.95
CA ARG A 81 -8.74 -15.71 -5.15
C ARG A 81 -8.04 -15.65 -6.51
N GLY A 82 -6.71 -15.57 -6.56
CA GLY A 82 -5.93 -15.96 -7.76
C GLY A 82 -6.07 -15.09 -9.02
N ARG A 83 -6.67 -13.89 -8.95
CA ARG A 83 -6.73 -12.99 -10.10
C ARG A 83 -5.45 -12.18 -10.26
N GLY A 84 -4.57 -12.66 -11.13
CA GLY A 84 -3.72 -11.85 -12.03
C GLY A 84 -2.50 -11.11 -11.48
N VAL A 85 -2.36 -10.85 -10.18
CA VAL A 85 -1.31 -9.93 -9.70
C VAL A 85 -0.15 -10.62 -8.96
N ALA A 86 -0.29 -11.86 -8.49
CA ALA A 86 0.80 -12.61 -7.85
C ALA A 86 1.04 -13.95 -8.56
N ARG A 87 2.30 -14.26 -8.84
CA ARG A 87 2.68 -15.56 -9.44
C ARG A 87 2.33 -16.69 -8.46
N GLY A 88 2.01 -17.88 -8.95
CA GLY A 88 1.56 -19.00 -8.11
C GLY A 88 2.50 -19.34 -6.93
N ARG A 89 3.81 -19.30 -7.16
CA ARG A 89 4.84 -19.50 -6.12
C ARG A 89 4.87 -18.37 -5.08
N GLU A 90 4.71 -17.13 -5.52
CA GLU A 90 4.65 -15.96 -4.63
C GLU A 90 3.40 -15.99 -3.75
N ARG A 91 2.27 -16.40 -4.32
CA ARG A 91 1.04 -16.62 -3.57
C ARG A 91 1.21 -17.69 -2.49
N LEU A 92 1.81 -18.83 -2.82
CA LEU A 92 2.08 -19.88 -1.83
C LEU A 92 2.98 -19.38 -0.70
N PHE A 93 4.04 -18.67 -1.05
CA PHE A 93 4.93 -18.04 -0.06
C PHE A 93 4.17 -17.07 0.86
N LEU A 94 3.33 -16.19 0.31
CA LEU A 94 2.58 -15.21 1.10
C LEU A 94 1.54 -15.88 2.01
N LEU A 95 0.88 -16.94 1.56
CA LEU A 95 -0.04 -17.72 2.38
C LEU A 95 0.70 -18.47 3.51
N ALA A 96 1.86 -19.06 3.21
CA ALA A 96 2.70 -19.71 4.20
C ALA A 96 3.24 -18.72 5.23
N ALA A 97 3.71 -17.54 4.78
CA ALA A 97 4.13 -16.45 5.64
C ALA A 97 3.00 -15.97 6.55
N PHE A 98 1.79 -15.78 6.00
CA PHE A 98 0.62 -15.39 6.77
C PHE A 98 0.29 -16.43 7.85
N ALA A 99 0.25 -17.72 7.49
CA ALA A 99 0.01 -18.80 8.45
C ALA A 99 1.08 -18.85 9.54
N ALA A 100 2.37 -18.77 9.14
CA ALA A 100 3.50 -18.78 10.06
C ALA A 100 3.42 -17.66 11.11
N SER A 101 2.97 -16.46 10.73
CA SER A 101 2.79 -15.34 11.67
C SER A 101 1.83 -15.66 12.81
N PHE A 102 0.80 -16.50 12.59
CA PHE A 102 -0.09 -16.95 13.66
C PHE A 102 0.46 -18.16 14.41
N SER A 103 1.20 -19.04 13.72
CA SER A 103 1.77 -20.25 14.31
C SER A 103 2.86 -19.96 15.35
N VAL A 104 3.57 -18.82 15.25
CA VAL A 104 4.59 -18.41 16.24
C VAL A 104 4.02 -18.32 17.66
N VAL A 105 2.77 -17.88 17.81
CA VAL A 105 2.09 -17.75 19.12
C VAL A 105 1.84 -19.11 19.80
N ALA A 106 1.84 -20.20 19.04
CA ALA A 106 1.68 -21.55 19.58
C ALA A 106 3.01 -22.17 20.06
N LEU A 107 4.14 -21.48 19.89
CA LEU A 107 5.45 -21.97 20.31
C LEU A 107 5.63 -21.84 21.83
N PRO A 108 6.51 -22.65 22.45
CA PRO A 108 6.92 -22.44 23.83
C PRO A 108 7.50 -21.04 24.03
N ALA A 109 7.23 -20.39 25.17
CA ALA A 109 7.62 -19.00 25.46
C ALA A 109 9.11 -18.67 25.17
N ARG A 110 10.02 -19.63 25.38
CA ARG A 110 11.46 -19.48 25.09
C ARG A 110 11.79 -19.37 23.60
N LEU A 111 10.92 -19.89 22.73
CA LEU A 111 11.10 -19.91 21.27
C LEU A 111 10.25 -18.88 20.54
N GLU A 112 9.18 -18.37 21.17
CA GLU A 112 8.25 -17.43 20.56
C GLU A 112 8.94 -16.17 20.03
N LEU A 113 9.69 -15.48 20.89
CA LEU A 113 10.43 -14.27 20.52
C LEU A 113 11.51 -14.50 19.44
N PRO A 114 12.44 -15.46 19.56
CA PRO A 114 13.44 -15.67 18.53
C PRO A 114 12.81 -16.13 17.20
N ALA A 115 11.80 -17.00 17.22
CA ALA A 115 11.11 -17.43 16.01
C ALA A 115 10.37 -16.26 15.34
N GLY A 116 9.68 -15.42 16.12
CA GLY A 116 9.03 -14.21 15.62
C GLY A 116 10.01 -13.22 15.02
N LEU A 117 11.17 -13.01 15.65
CA LEU A 117 12.23 -12.14 15.13
C LEU A 117 12.80 -12.69 13.81
N VAL A 118 13.16 -13.97 13.76
CA VAL A 118 13.67 -14.62 12.54
C VAL A 118 12.65 -14.52 11.41
N LEU A 119 11.38 -14.84 11.68
CA LEU A 119 10.31 -14.73 10.69
C LEU A 119 10.20 -13.29 10.17
N THR A 120 10.20 -12.30 11.08
CA THR A 120 10.14 -10.88 10.71
C THR A 120 11.31 -10.47 9.82
N VAL A 121 12.54 -10.85 10.17
CA VAL A 121 13.75 -10.55 9.37
C VAL A 121 13.66 -11.19 7.99
N VAL A 122 13.25 -12.46 7.90
CA VAL A 122 13.08 -13.16 6.62
C VAL A 122 12.03 -12.48 5.75
N LEU A 123 10.88 -12.09 6.33
CA LEU A 123 9.82 -11.39 5.60
C LEU A 123 10.25 -10.02 5.12
N LEU A 124 10.98 -9.26 5.94
CA LEU A 124 11.53 -7.96 5.55
C LEU A 124 12.57 -8.09 4.43
N ALA A 125 13.49 -9.05 4.54
CA ALA A 125 14.46 -9.33 3.50
C ALA A 125 13.78 -9.73 2.17
N TRP A 126 12.74 -10.56 2.26
CA TRP A 126 11.96 -10.95 1.08
C TRP A 126 11.16 -9.78 0.49
N LEU A 127 10.58 -8.92 1.33
CA LEU A 127 9.81 -7.74 0.89
C LEU A 127 10.72 -6.70 0.21
N PHE A 128 11.91 -6.49 0.74
CA PHE A 128 12.86 -5.48 0.25
C PHE A 128 13.84 -5.99 -0.80
N ARG A 129 13.61 -7.18 -1.35
CA ARG A 129 14.48 -7.75 -2.39
C ARG A 129 14.42 -6.97 -3.70
N GLY A 130 15.54 -6.98 -4.44
CA GLY A 130 15.63 -6.42 -5.79
C GLY A 130 15.33 -4.92 -5.84
N GLY A 131 14.65 -4.49 -6.92
CA GLY A 131 14.29 -3.09 -7.16
C GLY A 131 13.07 -2.59 -6.37
N THR A 132 12.50 -3.37 -5.46
CA THR A 132 11.19 -3.08 -4.83
C THR A 132 11.16 -1.71 -4.14
N LEU A 133 12.22 -1.34 -3.42
CA LEU A 133 12.29 -0.05 -2.72
C LEU A 133 12.33 1.15 -3.69
N ARG A 134 13.00 1.00 -4.84
CA ARG A 134 13.02 2.00 -5.90
C ARG A 134 11.65 2.11 -6.56
N LEU A 135 11.05 0.98 -6.92
CA LEU A 135 9.71 0.94 -7.52
C LEU A 135 8.62 1.48 -6.56
N HIS A 136 8.78 1.29 -5.25
CA HIS A 136 7.93 1.90 -4.22
C HIS A 136 8.10 3.43 -4.19
N GLY A 137 9.34 3.92 -4.27
CA GLY A 137 9.58 5.35 -4.46
C GLY A 137 8.98 5.91 -5.76
N ALA A 138 9.03 5.13 -6.84
CA ALA A 138 8.47 5.49 -8.14
C ALA A 138 6.94 5.55 -8.13
N GLU A 139 6.28 4.60 -7.48
CA GLU A 139 4.82 4.59 -7.27
C GLU A 139 4.37 5.88 -6.56
N HIS A 140 4.99 6.19 -5.42
CA HIS A 140 4.68 7.42 -4.68
C HIS A 140 4.94 8.67 -5.53
N ARG A 141 6.07 8.71 -6.25
CA ARG A 141 6.41 9.84 -7.13
C ARG A 141 5.39 10.03 -8.25
N ALA A 142 4.96 8.95 -8.90
CA ALA A 142 3.99 9.01 -10.00
C ALA A 142 2.61 9.49 -9.51
N ILE A 143 2.17 9.00 -8.34
CA ILE A 143 0.93 9.46 -7.72
C ILE A 143 1.04 10.93 -7.29
N ALA A 144 2.16 11.33 -6.68
CA ALA A 144 2.40 12.73 -6.32
C ALA A 144 2.47 13.64 -7.56
N ALA A 145 3.00 13.16 -8.68
CA ALA A 145 2.99 13.86 -9.95
C ALA A 145 1.55 14.09 -10.46
N ALA A 146 0.68 13.09 -10.35
CA ALA A 146 -0.75 13.22 -10.68
C ALA A 146 -1.45 14.27 -9.79
N GLU A 147 -1.22 14.20 -8.47
CA GLU A 147 -1.83 15.14 -7.51
C GLU A 147 -1.34 16.58 -7.70
N GLN A 148 -0.11 16.76 -8.21
CA GLN A 148 0.52 18.07 -8.42
C GLN A 148 0.36 18.62 -9.84
N ARG A 149 -0.27 17.88 -10.77
CA ARG A 149 -0.36 18.24 -12.20
C ARG A 149 1.01 18.43 -12.85
N ARG A 150 1.89 17.46 -12.61
CA ARG A 150 3.27 17.43 -13.09
C ARG A 150 3.62 16.09 -13.72
N LEU A 151 2.64 15.37 -14.26
CA LEU A 151 2.84 14.06 -14.86
C LEU A 151 3.82 14.13 -16.03
N GLN A 152 3.64 15.10 -16.93
CA GLN A 152 4.51 15.23 -18.10
C GLN A 152 5.94 15.68 -17.74
N ALA A 153 6.05 16.58 -16.75
CA ALA A 153 7.34 16.99 -16.22
C ALA A 153 8.06 15.83 -15.48
N ALA A 154 7.32 14.97 -14.79
CA ALA A 154 7.88 13.77 -14.16
C ALA A 154 8.30 12.70 -15.20
N TRP A 155 7.55 12.56 -16.30
CA TRP A 155 7.86 11.65 -17.41
C TRP A 155 9.17 12.01 -18.13
N SER A 156 9.37 13.31 -18.37
CA SER A 156 10.61 13.84 -18.97
C SER A 156 11.77 13.91 -17.97
N GLY A 157 11.48 13.86 -16.66
CA GLY A 157 12.48 13.93 -15.59
C GLY A 157 12.85 15.34 -15.14
N THR A 158 12.17 16.36 -15.66
CA THR A 158 12.35 17.77 -15.28
C THR A 158 11.73 18.09 -13.91
N ALA A 159 10.72 17.34 -13.49
CA ALA A 159 10.17 17.39 -12.14
C ALA A 159 10.44 16.09 -11.38
N ARG A 160 10.74 16.21 -10.09
CA ARG A 160 10.90 15.06 -9.18
C ARG A 160 10.00 15.21 -7.96
N PRO A 161 8.68 14.97 -8.10
CA PRO A 161 7.76 14.93 -6.96
C PRO A 161 8.25 13.98 -5.87
N SER A 162 7.82 14.25 -4.64
CA SER A 162 8.24 13.51 -3.45
C SER A 162 7.95 12.02 -3.58
N ARG A 163 8.90 11.19 -3.16
CA ARG A 163 8.70 9.74 -2.96
C ARG A 163 8.03 9.40 -1.61
N PHE A 164 7.70 10.42 -0.81
CA PHE A 164 7.04 10.25 0.47
C PHE A 164 5.55 10.55 0.33
N SER A 165 4.71 9.59 0.71
CA SER A 165 3.27 9.67 0.59
C SER A 165 2.61 9.66 1.98
N PRO A 166 1.74 10.62 2.31
CA PRO A 166 0.95 10.58 3.55
C PRO A 166 -0.07 9.43 3.54
N ARG A 167 -0.39 8.89 2.36
CA ARG A 167 -1.38 7.81 2.14
C ARG A 167 -0.72 6.43 2.00
N CYS A 168 0.58 6.31 2.23
CA CYS A 168 1.28 5.04 2.21
C CYS A 168 0.85 4.13 3.38
N GLY A 169 0.70 2.84 3.13
CA GLY A 169 0.45 1.83 4.18
C GLY A 169 1.56 1.74 5.23
N THR A 170 2.78 2.20 4.93
CA THR A 170 3.85 2.35 5.94
C THR A 170 3.44 3.29 7.08
N ASN A 171 2.65 4.34 6.80
CA ASN A 171 2.13 5.22 7.86
C ASN A 171 1.11 4.49 8.73
N PHE A 172 0.28 3.63 8.13
CA PHE A 172 -0.63 2.77 8.89
C PHE A 172 0.15 1.82 9.81
N ALA A 173 1.19 1.15 9.30
CA ALA A 173 2.02 0.25 10.11
C ALA A 173 2.72 0.98 11.27
N ALA A 174 3.22 2.20 11.03
CA ALA A 174 3.84 3.03 12.06
C ALA A 174 2.84 3.48 13.15
N LEU A 175 1.56 3.66 12.81
CA LEU A 175 0.49 3.93 13.78
C LEU A 175 0.05 2.65 14.52
N ALA A 176 0.02 1.51 13.83
CA ALA A 176 -0.49 0.25 14.37
C ALA A 176 0.29 -0.21 15.61
N LEU A 177 1.61 -0.07 15.61
CA LEU A 177 2.46 -0.52 16.71
C LEU A 177 2.13 0.18 18.05
N PRO A 178 2.22 1.51 18.19
CA PRO A 178 1.89 2.18 19.44
C PRO A 178 0.42 2.01 19.84
N VAL A 179 -0.52 1.98 18.87
CA VAL A 179 -1.94 1.75 19.16
C VAL A 179 -2.17 0.36 19.74
N THR A 180 -1.53 -0.67 19.18
CA THR A 180 -1.65 -2.05 19.67
C THR A 180 -1.02 -2.21 21.05
N VAL A 181 0.18 -1.65 21.26
CA VAL A 181 0.84 -1.67 22.59
C VAL A 181 -0.02 -0.97 23.64
N ALA A 182 -0.59 0.19 23.31
CA ALA A 182 -1.50 0.90 24.22
C ALA A 182 -2.76 0.08 24.51
N ALA A 183 -3.37 -0.54 23.50
CA ALA A 183 -4.56 -1.37 23.68
C ALA A 183 -4.30 -2.57 24.61
N GLU A 184 -3.18 -3.29 24.43
CA GLU A 184 -2.79 -4.41 25.29
C GLU A 184 -2.48 -3.99 26.74
N ARG A 185 -2.07 -2.75 26.98
CA ARG A 185 -1.74 -2.25 28.33
C ARG A 185 -2.93 -1.64 29.06
N LEU A 186 -3.83 -1.00 28.33
CA LEU A 186 -4.93 -0.22 28.90
C LEU A 186 -6.23 -1.02 29.01
N TRP A 187 -6.38 -2.09 28.24
CA TRP A 187 -7.64 -2.82 28.19
C TRP A 187 -7.71 -3.87 29.30
N PRO A 188 -8.73 -3.84 30.19
CA PRO A 188 -8.77 -4.68 31.40
C PRO A 188 -8.77 -6.19 31.14
N VAL A 189 -9.24 -6.63 29.97
CA VAL A 189 -9.30 -8.06 29.61
C VAL A 189 -8.12 -8.52 28.74
N ALA A 190 -7.15 -7.64 28.45
CA ALA A 190 -5.94 -8.04 27.74
C ALA A 190 -5.19 -9.13 28.54
N GLY A 191 -4.84 -10.24 27.88
CA GLY A 191 -4.16 -11.37 28.52
C GLY A 191 -5.06 -12.27 29.39
N ALA A 192 -6.36 -11.97 29.54
CA ALA A 192 -7.28 -12.81 30.31
C ALA A 192 -7.59 -14.16 29.62
N SER A 193 -7.54 -14.18 28.29
CA SER A 193 -7.64 -15.40 27.47
C SER A 193 -7.14 -15.10 26.05
N THR A 194 -6.84 -16.14 25.28
CA THR A 194 -6.52 -15.99 23.84
C THR A 194 -7.62 -15.25 23.09
N ALA A 195 -8.90 -15.53 23.39
CA ALA A 195 -10.02 -14.85 22.76
C ALA A 195 -10.06 -13.35 23.09
N ALA A 196 -9.76 -12.98 24.34
CA ALA A 196 -9.73 -11.58 24.76
C ALA A 196 -8.57 -10.82 24.10
N SER A 197 -7.36 -11.40 24.04
CA SER A 197 -6.22 -10.79 23.32
C SER A 197 -6.50 -10.65 21.81
N LEU A 198 -7.12 -11.66 21.17
CA LEU A 198 -7.55 -11.54 19.77
C LEU A 198 -8.56 -10.41 19.57
N PHE A 199 -9.52 -10.25 20.48
CA PHE A 199 -10.47 -9.14 20.42
C PHE A 199 -9.78 -7.77 20.54
N VAL A 200 -8.88 -7.62 21.52
CA VAL A 200 -8.11 -6.38 21.72
C VAL A 200 -7.26 -6.05 20.49
N ALA A 201 -6.60 -7.04 19.89
CA ALA A 201 -5.82 -6.86 18.67
C ALA A 201 -6.69 -6.40 17.48
N VAL A 202 -7.86 -7.01 17.28
CA VAL A 202 -8.81 -6.62 16.22
C VAL A 202 -9.33 -5.20 16.45
N LEU A 203 -9.66 -4.84 17.70
CA LEU A 203 -10.11 -3.51 18.06
C LEU A 203 -9.00 -2.47 17.82
N ALA A 204 -7.77 -2.74 18.24
CA ALA A 204 -6.62 -1.89 17.99
C ALA A 204 -6.40 -1.63 16.49
N LEU A 205 -6.55 -2.67 15.66
CA LEU A 205 -6.46 -2.55 14.21
C LEU A 205 -7.57 -1.66 13.62
N ALA A 206 -8.79 -1.80 14.12
CA ALA A 206 -9.93 -0.98 13.71
C ALA A 206 -9.73 0.50 14.09
N VAL A 207 -9.25 0.77 15.31
CA VAL A 207 -8.91 2.12 15.78
C VAL A 207 -7.78 2.71 14.94
N THR A 208 -6.74 1.92 14.65
CA THR A 208 -5.61 2.35 13.80
C THR A 208 -6.11 2.78 12.42
N MET A 209 -7.07 2.06 11.82
CA MET A 209 -7.63 2.41 10.51
C MET A 209 -8.37 3.75 10.53
N GLU A 210 -9.14 4.02 11.58
CA GLU A 210 -9.84 5.30 11.72
C GLU A 210 -8.86 6.45 11.98
N LEU A 211 -7.85 6.23 12.84
CA LEU A 211 -6.79 7.21 13.08
C LEU A 211 -6.02 7.51 11.79
N TRP A 212 -5.62 6.49 11.04
CA TRP A 212 -4.91 6.67 9.78
C TRP A 212 -5.75 7.44 8.74
N LYS A 213 -7.07 7.23 8.70
CA LYS A 213 -7.98 8.03 7.85
C LYS A 213 -8.10 9.47 8.34
N ALA A 214 -8.21 9.69 9.65
CA ALA A 214 -8.32 11.03 10.24
C ALA A 214 -7.06 11.86 9.98
N VAL A 215 -5.88 11.25 10.10
CA VAL A 215 -4.58 11.93 9.90
C VAL A 215 -4.35 12.32 8.42
N GLN A 216 -4.99 11.62 7.48
CA GLN A 216 -4.96 11.99 6.06
C GLN A 216 -5.84 13.22 5.72
N HIS A 217 -6.65 13.71 6.66
CA HIS A 217 -7.51 14.86 6.41
C HIS A 217 -6.69 16.17 6.26
N PRO A 218 -6.98 17.02 5.26
CA PRO A 218 -6.14 18.18 4.94
C PRO A 218 -6.05 19.25 6.06
N SER A 219 -7.05 19.34 6.95
CA SER A 219 -7.15 20.36 8.00
C SER A 219 -6.43 20.05 9.33
N GLY A 220 -5.70 18.92 9.43
CA GLY A 220 -5.50 18.25 10.72
C GLY A 220 -4.31 18.67 11.59
N LEU A 221 -4.62 19.05 12.84
CA LEU A 221 -3.73 19.11 14.02
C LEU A 221 -2.94 17.80 14.25
N LEU A 222 -3.49 16.68 13.75
CA LEU A 222 -2.93 15.33 13.91
C LEU A 222 -1.86 14.95 12.88
N ARG A 223 -1.49 15.85 11.95
CA ARG A 223 -0.46 15.58 10.92
C ARG A 223 0.88 15.14 11.50
N GLY A 224 1.21 15.58 12.73
CA GLY A 224 2.41 15.13 13.44
C GLY A 224 2.48 13.60 13.62
N LEU A 225 1.34 12.91 13.67
CA LEU A 225 1.28 11.45 13.76
C LEU A 225 1.77 10.74 12.49
N LEU A 226 1.93 11.45 11.36
CA LEU A 226 2.55 10.89 10.15
C LEU A 226 4.08 10.83 10.25
N LEU A 227 4.70 11.62 11.13
CA LEU A 227 6.16 11.77 11.17
C LEU A 227 6.90 10.43 11.31
N PRO A 228 6.50 9.50 12.21
CA PRO A 228 7.15 8.20 12.31
C PRO A 228 7.02 7.38 11.02
N GLY A 229 5.85 7.44 10.38
CA GLY A 229 5.61 6.76 9.11
C GLY A 229 6.42 7.34 7.95
N LEU A 230 6.52 8.67 7.86
CA LEU A 230 7.35 9.36 6.87
C LEU A 230 8.84 9.09 7.11
N ALA A 231 9.27 9.00 8.37
CA ALA A 231 10.62 8.58 8.71
C ALA A 231 10.89 7.13 8.27
N LEU A 232 9.95 6.22 8.52
CA LEU A 232 10.05 4.82 8.08
C LEU A 232 10.09 4.70 6.55
N GLN A 233 9.40 5.58 5.82
CA GLN A 233 9.49 5.63 4.37
C GLN A 233 10.91 5.94 3.85
N ARG A 234 11.80 6.55 4.64
CA ARG A 234 13.21 6.70 4.27
C ARG A 234 13.93 5.36 4.15
N LEU A 235 13.46 4.34 4.89
CA LEU A 235 13.95 2.96 4.84
C LEU A 235 13.17 2.12 3.83
N THR A 236 11.86 2.32 3.72
CA THR A 236 10.98 1.50 2.85
C THR A 236 10.84 2.01 1.42
N THR A 237 11.47 3.14 1.09
CA THR A 237 11.61 3.63 -0.28
C THR A 237 13.06 4.05 -0.56
N ARG A 238 13.47 3.94 -1.82
CA ARG A 238 14.75 4.48 -2.34
C ARG A 238 14.43 5.50 -3.42
N GLU A 239 15.40 6.35 -3.73
CA GLU A 239 15.26 7.31 -4.82
C GLU A 239 15.12 6.55 -6.15
N PRO A 240 13.99 6.69 -6.87
CA PRO A 240 13.79 5.98 -8.11
C PRO A 240 14.59 6.63 -9.24
N GLU A 241 15.06 5.81 -10.17
CA GLU A 241 15.61 6.30 -11.43
C GLU A 241 14.46 6.77 -12.35
N LEU A 242 14.81 7.48 -13.42
CA LEU A 242 13.82 7.93 -14.41
C LEU A 242 13.08 6.74 -15.04
N ALA A 243 13.77 5.63 -15.28
CA ALA A 243 13.16 4.40 -15.81
C ALA A 243 12.09 3.84 -14.86
N ASP A 244 12.34 3.77 -13.54
CA ASP A 244 11.33 3.32 -12.57
C ASP A 244 10.13 4.26 -12.54
N THR A 245 10.40 5.56 -12.58
CA THR A 245 9.35 6.59 -12.59
C THR A 245 8.47 6.44 -13.83
N ARG A 246 9.06 6.15 -14.99
CA ARG A 246 8.33 5.87 -16.23
C ARG A 246 7.51 4.59 -16.13
N VAL A 247 8.01 3.52 -15.52
CA VAL A 247 7.19 2.30 -15.27
C VAL A 247 5.94 2.65 -14.45
N ALA A 248 6.09 3.40 -13.37
CA ALA A 248 4.95 3.83 -12.56
C ALA A 248 3.99 4.75 -13.35
N LEU A 249 4.53 5.71 -14.12
CA LEU A 249 3.73 6.62 -14.94
C LEU A 249 3.03 5.91 -16.10
N THR A 250 3.58 4.82 -16.65
CA THR A 250 2.89 3.98 -17.64
C THR A 250 1.62 3.35 -17.04
N ALA A 251 1.68 2.87 -15.80
CA ALA A 251 0.50 2.38 -15.09
C ALA A 251 -0.50 3.52 -14.79
N VAL A 252 -0.03 4.70 -14.39
CA VAL A 252 -0.89 5.89 -14.22
C VAL A 252 -1.58 6.26 -15.52
N ALA A 253 -0.83 6.37 -16.62
CA ALA A 253 -1.35 6.70 -17.94
C ALA A 253 -2.44 5.72 -18.40
N SER A 254 -2.25 4.41 -18.17
CA SER A 254 -3.26 3.39 -18.47
C SER A 254 -4.56 3.60 -17.68
N VAL A 255 -4.47 3.81 -16.37
CA VAL A 255 -5.65 4.06 -15.54
C VAL A 255 -6.37 5.35 -15.96
N LEU A 256 -5.62 6.44 -16.16
CA LEU A 256 -6.19 7.73 -16.53
C LEU A 256 -6.84 7.71 -17.92
N ARG A 257 -6.25 7.00 -18.89
CA ARG A 257 -6.86 6.81 -20.22
C ARG A 257 -8.27 6.23 -20.11
N ARG A 258 -8.48 5.30 -19.19
CA ARG A 258 -9.77 4.62 -19.00
C ARG A 258 -10.75 5.42 -18.14
N GLU A 259 -10.26 6.27 -17.24
CA GLU A 259 -11.11 7.17 -16.46
C GLU A 259 -11.57 8.39 -17.26
N LEU A 260 -10.78 8.82 -18.25
CA LEU A 260 -11.04 9.99 -19.07
C LEU A 260 -11.70 9.68 -20.42
N ALA A 261 -11.79 8.40 -20.80
CA ALA A 261 -12.56 7.91 -21.95
C ALA A 261 -14.05 7.84 -21.62
#